data_AF-A0A922XQM2-F1
#
_entry.id   AF-A0A922XQM2-F1
#
_cell.length_a   1.000
_cell.length_b   1.000
_cell.length_c   1.000
_cell.angle_alpha   90.00
_cell.angle_beta   90.00
_cell.angle_gamma   90.00
#
_symmetry.space_group_name_H-M   'P 1'
#
loop_
_entity.id
_entity.type
_entity.pdbx_description
1 polymer ?
#
loop_
_entity_poly.entity_id
_entity_poly.type
_entity_poly.pdbx_seq_one_letter_code
_entity_poly.pdbx_strand_id
1 'polypeptide(L)'
;MDKRYIIQFLKERKRGVYTLIVNTYVDVISTMGVTMAQRVIKDDLEKEAGTTVELNYFSLAKAISKFEKRIGNRSTTVVTRKWDFKDAHEMNDKGLAPGKFKLKQAD
;
A
#
# COMPACT_ATOMS: atom_id res chain seq x y z
N MET A 1 15.95 15.86 11.59
CA MET A 1 14.66 16.11 12.26
C MET A 1 14.88 15.86 13.73
N ASP A 2 14.58 16.83 14.60
CA ASP A 2 14.73 16.65 16.05
C ASP A 2 13.47 15.95 16.59
N LYS A 3 13.68 14.80 17.27
CA LYS A 3 12.62 13.92 17.76
C LYS A 3 11.84 14.55 18.92
N ARG A 4 12.39 15.59 19.57
CA ARG A 4 11.69 16.40 20.59
C ARG A 4 10.40 17.02 20.05
N TYR A 5 10.38 17.43 18.78
CA TYR A 5 9.18 17.98 18.14
C TYR A 5 8.09 16.91 17.93
N ILE A 6 8.47 15.66 17.66
CA ILE A 6 7.51 14.55 17.54
C ILE A 6 6.78 14.34 18.86
N ILE A 7 7.51 14.34 19.97
CA ILE A 7 6.96 14.19 21.32
C ILE A 7 6.02 15.35 21.65
N GLN A 8 6.44 16.59 21.37
CA GLN A 8 5.60 17.76 21.60
C GLN A 8 4.30 17.69 20.79
N PHE A 9 4.39 17.33 19.50
CA PHE A 9 3.22 17.24 18.66
C PHE A 9 2.29 16.07 19.03
N LEU A 10 2.83 14.95 19.55
CA LEU A 10 2.02 13.87 20.13
C LEU A 10 1.22 14.37 21.34
N LYS A 11 1.87 15.11 22.26
CA LYS A 11 1.21 15.72 23.43
C LYS A 11 0.12 16.72 23.02
N GLU A 12 0.40 17.54 22.02
CA GLU A 12 -0.54 18.54 21.48
C GLU A 12 -1.60 17.94 20.54
N ARG A 13 -1.59 16.62 20.30
CA ARG A 13 -2.49 15.92 19.38
C ARG A 13 -2.57 16.56 17.99
N LYS A 14 -1.44 17.09 17.50
CA LYS A 14 -1.39 17.78 16.20
C LYS A 14 -1.69 16.81 15.06
N ARG A 15 -2.40 17.31 14.05
CA ARG A 15 -2.64 16.54 12.82
C ARG A 15 -1.32 16.32 12.09
N GLY A 16 -1.12 15.12 11.54
CA GLY A 16 0.05 14.79 10.73
C GLY A 16 1.25 14.23 11.50
N VAL A 17 1.19 14.16 12.83
CA VAL A 17 2.25 13.57 13.67
C VAL A 17 2.63 12.16 13.25
N TYR A 18 1.64 11.30 13.00
CA TYR A 18 1.90 9.94 12.58
C TYR A 18 2.61 9.88 11.21
N THR A 19 2.34 10.83 10.32
CA THR A 19 3.10 10.95 9.05
C THR A 19 4.55 11.35 9.32
N LEU A 20 4.77 12.23 10.30
CA LEU A 20 6.10 12.67 10.73
C LEU A 20 6.92 11.51 11.30
N ILE A 21 6.27 10.72 12.18
CA ILE A 21 6.85 9.50 12.76
C ILE A 21 7.23 8.53 11.65
N VAL A 22 6.32 8.26 10.72
CA VAL A 22 6.60 7.35 9.61
C VAL A 22 7.78 7.80 8.77
N ASN A 23 7.88 9.11 8.46
CA ASN A 23 9.01 9.67 7.71
C ASN A 23 10.33 9.66 8.49
N THR A 24 10.29 9.67 9.82
CA THR A 24 11.50 9.67 10.67
C THR A 24 12.02 8.26 10.88
N TYR A 25 11.12 7.27 10.96
CA TYR A 25 11.42 5.87 11.22
C TYR A 25 11.19 4.99 9.99
N VAL A 26 11.40 5.53 8.79
CA VAL A 26 11.19 4.80 7.52
C VAL A 26 11.96 3.49 7.49
N ASP A 27 13.22 3.51 7.90
CA ASP A 27 14.09 2.34 7.89
C ASP A 27 13.62 1.25 8.86
N VAL A 28 13.09 1.66 10.01
CA VAL A 28 12.49 0.73 10.98
C VAL A 28 11.19 0.16 10.41
N ILE A 29 10.34 0.99 9.83
CA ILE A 29 9.04 0.53 9.29
C ILE A 29 9.21 -0.36 8.06
N SER A 30 10.24 -0.15 7.25
CA SER A 30 10.50 -0.93 6.04
C SER A 30 11.14 -2.29 6.31
N THR A 31 11.83 -2.45 7.45
CA THR A 31 12.57 -3.68 7.80
C THR A 31 11.80 -4.65 8.68
N MET A 32 10.72 -4.20 9.34
CA MET A 32 9.95 -5.01 10.29
C MET A 32 8.45 -4.75 10.22
N GLY A 33 7.66 -5.74 10.65
CA GLY A 33 6.21 -5.62 10.70
C GLY A 33 5.71 -4.51 11.61
N VAL A 34 4.51 -3.97 11.32
CA VAL A 34 3.91 -2.80 11.99
C VAL A 34 3.95 -2.88 13.52
N THR A 35 3.67 -4.06 14.10
CA THR A 35 3.67 -4.26 15.55
C THR A 35 5.06 -4.12 16.16
N MET A 36 6.09 -4.63 15.50
CA MET A 36 7.48 -4.49 15.95
C MET A 36 7.97 -3.06 15.77
N ALA A 37 7.67 -2.44 14.62
CA ALA A 37 7.98 -1.04 14.38
C ALA A 37 7.36 -0.14 15.44
N GLN A 38 6.09 -0.37 15.82
CA GLN A 38 5.43 0.37 16.90
C GLN A 38 6.18 0.26 18.23
N ARG A 39 6.62 -0.95 18.61
CA ARG A 39 7.37 -1.16 19.86
C ARG A 39 8.70 -0.42 19.83
N VAL A 40 9.48 -0.57 18.76
CA VAL A 40 10.78 0.09 18.61
C VAL A 40 10.65 1.62 18.64
N ILE A 41 9.67 2.16 17.91
CA ILE A 41 9.39 3.60 17.88
C ILE A 41 8.98 4.10 19.27
N LYS A 42 8.14 3.33 19.98
CA LYS A 42 7.71 3.69 21.33
C LYS A 42 8.89 3.71 22.29
N ASP A 43 9.69 2.66 22.32
CA ASP A 43 10.85 2.55 23.23
C ASP A 43 11.86 3.68 22.98
N ASP A 44 12.10 4.03 21.71
CA ASP A 44 12.99 5.13 21.34
C ASP A 44 12.46 6.50 21.77
N LEU A 45 11.16 6.76 21.56
CA LEU A 45 10.53 8.02 22.00
C LEU A 45 10.44 8.13 23.52
N GLU A 46 10.24 7.02 24.23
CA GLU A 46 10.23 6.99 25.70
C GLU A 46 11.63 7.24 26.29
N LYS A 47 12.68 6.67 25.68
CA LYS A 47 14.08 6.94 26.07
C LYS A 47 14.43 8.41 25.95
N GLU A 48 13.92 9.09 24.93
CA GLU A 48 14.24 10.49 24.70
C GLU A 48 13.35 11.45 25.50
N ALA A 49 12.09 11.10 25.73
CA ALA A 49 11.17 11.89 26.54
C ALA A 49 11.43 11.75 28.05
N GLY A 50 12.01 10.61 28.49
CA GLY A 50 12.08 10.23 29.90
C GLY A 50 10.71 9.97 30.54
N THR A 51 9.66 9.85 29.72
CA THR A 51 8.26 9.67 30.13
C THR A 51 7.55 8.70 29.19
N THR A 52 6.49 8.05 29.66
CA THR A 52 5.64 7.18 28.83
C THR A 52 5.00 7.95 27.68
N VAL A 53 5.10 7.40 26.47
CA VAL A 53 4.54 7.99 25.24
C VAL A 53 3.43 7.09 24.72
N GLU A 54 2.21 7.63 24.67
CA GLU A 54 1.07 6.90 24.09
C GLU A 54 1.08 7.00 22.56
N LEU A 55 1.25 5.84 21.92
CA LEU A 55 1.21 5.67 20.47
C LEU A 55 -0.01 4.86 20.06
N ASN A 56 -0.92 5.47 19.30
CA ASN A 56 -2.09 4.79 18.78
C ASN A 56 -1.73 3.90 17.58
N TYR A 57 -1.91 2.59 17.73
CA TYR A 57 -1.62 1.60 16.68
C TYR A 57 -2.36 1.88 15.37
N PHE A 58 -3.68 2.10 15.42
CA PHE A 58 -4.48 2.31 14.21
C PHE A 58 -4.05 3.55 13.44
N SER A 59 -3.69 4.61 14.14
CA SER A 59 -3.22 5.86 13.53
C SER A 59 -1.86 5.67 12.86
N LEU A 60 -0.95 4.92 13.51
CA LEU A 60 0.35 4.57 12.96
C LEU A 60 0.20 3.66 11.74
N ALA A 61 -0.55 2.56 11.84
CA ALA A 61 -0.81 1.62 10.75
C ALA A 61 -1.42 2.32 9.52
N LYS A 62 -2.37 3.24 9.75
CA LYS A 62 -2.96 4.04 8.67
C LYS A 62 -1.95 4.99 8.01
N ALA A 63 -1.05 5.58 8.79
CA ALA A 63 0.02 6.43 8.25
C ALA A 63 1.04 5.62 7.43
N ILE A 64 1.43 4.44 7.92
CA ILE A 64 2.30 3.49 7.22
C ILE A 64 1.67 3.06 5.89
N SER A 65 0.42 2.61 5.90
CA SER A 65 -0.27 2.21 4.66
C SER A 65 -0.36 3.35 3.63
N LYS A 66 -0.57 4.59 4.09
CA LYS A 66 -0.53 5.77 3.20
C LYS A 66 0.86 6.08 2.66
N PHE A 67 1.90 5.77 3.41
CA PHE A 67 3.28 5.95 3.01
C PHE A 67 3.70 4.88 1.99
N GLU A 68 3.41 3.61 2.28
CA GLU A 68 3.63 2.48 1.36
C GLU A 68 2.94 2.70 0.02
N LYS A 69 1.66 3.13 0.01
CA LYS A 69 0.96 3.46 -1.24
C LYS A 69 1.64 4.59 -2.02
N ARG A 70 2.22 5.57 -1.35
CA ARG A 70 2.95 6.66 -2.01
C ARG A 70 4.27 6.20 -2.60
N ILE A 71 4.97 5.27 -1.96
CA ILE A 71 6.20 4.65 -2.50
C ILE A 71 5.86 3.71 -3.65
N GLY A 72 4.85 2.85 -3.48
CA GLY A 72 4.38 1.92 -4.52
C GLY A 72 3.94 2.65 -5.78
N ASN A 73 3.28 3.80 -5.66
CA ASN A 73 2.91 4.63 -6.82
C ASN A 73 4.07 5.41 -7.45
N ARG A 74 5.24 5.48 -6.79
CA ARG A 74 6.47 6.07 -7.35
C ARG A 74 7.24 5.06 -8.19
N SER A 75 7.07 3.77 -7.91
CA SER A 75 7.52 2.70 -8.78
C SER A 75 6.49 2.49 -9.88
N THR A 76 6.86 2.86 -11.10
CA THR A 76 6.24 2.40 -12.35
C THR A 76 4.78 2.81 -12.60
N THR A 77 4.60 3.56 -13.68
CA THR A 77 3.63 3.26 -14.74
C THR A 77 3.59 1.75 -14.99
N VAL A 78 3.00 0.96 -14.09
CA VAL A 78 2.58 -0.40 -14.40
C VAL A 78 1.37 -0.21 -15.28
N VAL A 79 1.63 -0.09 -16.58
CA VAL A 79 0.65 -0.46 -17.59
C VAL A 79 0.22 -1.86 -17.18
N THR A 80 -0.95 -1.98 -16.57
CA THR A 80 -1.64 -3.25 -16.42
C THR A 80 -2.00 -3.68 -17.84
N ARG A 81 -1.00 -4.19 -18.58
CA ARG A 81 -1.27 -5.12 -19.67
C ARG A 81 -1.93 -6.29 -18.98
N LYS A 82 -3.27 -6.27 -18.98
CA LYS A 82 -4.06 -7.48 -18.75
C LYS A 82 -3.43 -8.53 -19.63
N TRP A 83 -2.74 -9.47 -19.00
CA TRP A 83 -2.26 -10.64 -19.70
C TRP A 83 -3.51 -11.49 -19.91
N ASP A 84 -4.26 -11.18 -20.96
CA ASP A 84 -5.36 -12.02 -21.40
C ASP A 84 -4.69 -13.31 -21.90
N PHE A 85 -4.64 -14.31 -21.03
CA PHE A 85 -4.18 -15.65 -21.36
C PHE A 85 -5.25 -16.25 -22.28
N LYS A 86 -5.14 -15.99 -23.58
CA LYS A 86 -5.92 -16.70 -24.58
C LYS A 86 -5.40 -18.13 -24.62
N ASP A 87 -6.21 -19.04 -24.12
CA ASP A 87 -6.03 -20.47 -24.34
C ASP A 87 -5.92 -20.71 -25.85
N ALA A 88 -4.88 -21.42 -26.29
CA ALA A 88 -4.61 -21.67 -27.71
C ALA A 88 -5.72 -22.50 -28.38
N HIS A 89 -6.60 -23.11 -27.58
CA HIS A 89 -7.80 -23.81 -28.06
C HIS A 89 -9.00 -22.90 -28.33
N GLU A 90 -8.95 -21.62 -28.00
CA GLU A 90 -9.97 -20.62 -28.36
C GLU A 90 -9.72 -20.03 -29.77
N MET A 91 -9.23 -20.85 -30.70
CA MET A 91 -9.22 -20.47 -32.11
C MET A 91 -10.67 -20.30 -32.55
N ASN A 92 -10.95 -19.10 -33.04
CA ASN A 92 -12.23 -18.65 -33.57
C ASN A 92 -12.74 -19.53 -34.72
N ASP A 93 -13.25 -20.72 -34.42
CA ASP A 93 -14.28 -21.28 -35.25
C ASP A 93 -15.53 -20.46 -34.95
N LYS A 94 -15.80 -19.52 -35.87
CA LYS A 94 -17.13 -18.92 -36.03
C LYS A 94 -18.09 -20.04 -36.43
N GLY A 95 -18.38 -20.93 -35.50
CA GLY A 95 -19.46 -21.89 -35.58
C GLY A 95 -20.73 -21.08 -35.77
N LEU A 96 -21.38 -21.28 -36.91
CA LEU A 96 -22.68 -20.70 -37.16
C LEU A 96 -23.61 -21.09 -36.02
N ALA A 97 -24.33 -20.09 -35.46
CA ALA A 97 -25.33 -20.34 -34.43
C ALA A 97 -26.30 -21.45 -34.90
N PRO A 98 -26.77 -22.33 -34.00
CA PRO A 98 -27.66 -23.42 -34.36
C PRO A 98 -28.87 -22.88 -35.15
N GLY A 99 -29.07 -23.42 -36.36
CA GLY A 99 -30.14 -23.00 -37.29
C GLY A 99 -29.70 -22.12 -38.47
N LYS A 100 -28.41 -21.79 -38.63
CA LYS A 100 -27.89 -21.06 -39.80
C LYS A 100 -27.00 -21.97 -40.66
N PHE A 101 -27.55 -22.52 -41.75
CA PHE A 101 -26.78 -23.27 -42.75
C PHE A 101 -26.54 -22.38 -43.98
N LYS A 102 -25.36 -22.49 -44.62
CA LYS A 102 -25.09 -21.81 -45.89
C LYS A 102 -25.88 -22.51 -47.00
N LEU A 103 -26.99 -21.91 -47.44
CA LEU A 103 -27.60 -22.27 -48.71
C LEU A 103 -26.70 -21.78 -49.84
N LYS A 104 -26.14 -22.71 -50.63
CA LYS A 104 -25.49 -22.37 -51.89
C LYS A 104 -26.61 -22.01 -52.88
N GLN A 105 -26.59 -20.77 -53.36
CA GLN A 105 -27.43 -20.33 -54.46
C GLN A 105 -26.90 -21.02 -55.72
N ALA A 106 -27.72 -21.82 -56.38
CA ALA A 106 -27.42 -22.38 -57.69
C ALA A 106 -27.68 -21.31 -58.76
N ASP A 107 -26.76 -21.19 -59.71
CA ASP A 107 -26.89 -20.36 -60.91
C ASP A 107 -28.09 -20.79 -61.79
#